data_AF-A0A392R9G8-F1
#
_entry.id   AF-A0A392R9G8-F1
#
_cell.length_a   1.000
_cell.length_b   1.000
_cell.length_c   1.000
_cell.angle_alpha   90.00
_cell.angle_beta   90.00
_cell.angle_gamma   90.00
#
_symmetry.space_group_name_H-M   'P 1'
#
loop_
_entity.id
_entity.type
_entity.pdbx_description
1 polymer ?
#
loop_
_entity_poly.entity_id
_entity_poly.type
_entity_poly.pdbx_seq_one_letter_code
_entity_poly.pdbx_strand_id
1 'polypeptide(L)'
;LKNSGKRKRCLKRAKKDLEDQNASHAGEKKGLEEELGKLQLAMAPAEGEPESVRGLSTRAQLIERIQQLGEGVFKAAQHSWENALAQVKIANPGMEFSTEGMGMLRKVVDGQIVIPDQY
;
A
#
# COMPACT_ATOMS: atom_id res chain seq x y z
N LEU A 1 -69.19 8.97 -6.21
CA LEU A 1 -68.79 8.94 -4.77
C LEU A 1 -67.78 7.84 -4.43
N LYS A 2 -67.95 6.57 -4.85
CA LYS A 2 -67.04 5.44 -4.52
C LYS A 2 -65.53 5.66 -4.84
N ASN A 3 -65.21 6.36 -5.93
CA ASN A 3 -63.82 6.66 -6.33
C ASN A 3 -63.09 7.65 -5.41
N SER A 4 -63.80 8.58 -4.76
CA SER A 4 -63.19 9.57 -3.86
C SER A 4 -62.66 8.92 -2.57
N GLY A 5 -63.43 7.97 -2.00
CA GLY A 5 -63.02 7.22 -0.82
C GLY A 5 -61.83 6.27 -1.05
N LYS A 6 -61.72 5.66 -2.24
CA LYS A 6 -60.57 4.82 -2.62
C LYS A 6 -59.29 5.65 -2.73
N ARG A 7 -59.34 6.83 -3.38
CA ARG A 7 -58.20 7.76 -3.48
C ARG A 7 -57.71 8.23 -2.12
N LYS A 8 -58.63 8.61 -1.21
CA LYS A 8 -58.26 9.02 0.17
C LYS A 8 -57.55 7.91 0.94
N ARG A 9 -57.95 6.64 0.77
CA ARG A 9 -57.27 5.48 1.41
C ARG A 9 -55.90 5.21 0.79
N CYS A 10 -55.77 5.26 -0.53
CA CYS A 10 -54.47 5.13 -1.20
C CYS A 10 -53.51 6.23 -0.76
N LEU A 11 -53.97 7.49 -0.66
CA LEU A 11 -53.17 8.61 -0.19
C LEU A 11 -52.69 8.40 1.27
N LYS A 12 -53.56 7.89 2.15
CA LYS A 12 -53.18 7.57 3.53
C LYS A 12 -52.12 6.48 3.61
N ARG A 13 -52.23 5.42 2.78
CA ARG A 13 -51.23 4.34 2.73
C ARG A 13 -49.89 4.86 2.21
N ALA A 14 -49.89 5.56 1.07
CA ALA A 14 -48.67 6.13 0.50
C ALA A 14 -47.95 7.09 1.46
N LYS A 15 -48.69 7.88 2.26
CA LYS A 15 -48.09 8.74 3.29
C LYS A 15 -47.42 7.94 4.40
N LYS A 16 -48.06 6.87 4.87
CA LYS A 16 -47.49 5.98 5.88
C LYS A 16 -46.24 5.28 5.33
N ASP A 17 -46.32 4.73 4.12
CA ASP A 17 -45.20 4.04 3.49
C ASP A 17 -44.00 4.98 3.31
N LEU A 18 -44.24 6.25 2.98
CA LEU A 18 -43.19 7.28 2.89
C LEU A 18 -42.57 7.61 4.26
N GLU A 19 -43.37 7.67 5.31
CA GLU A 19 -42.90 7.91 6.67
C GLU A 19 -42.04 6.73 7.17
N ASP A 20 -42.50 5.50 6.93
CA ASP A 20 -41.78 4.27 7.24
C ASP A 20 -40.45 4.19 6.46
N GLN A 21 -40.45 4.53 5.17
CA GLN A 21 -39.23 4.61 4.34
C GLN A 21 -38.24 5.66 4.85
N ASN A 22 -38.72 6.86 5.20
CA ASN A 22 -37.86 7.91 5.73
C ASN A 22 -37.22 7.50 7.06
N ALA A 23 -37.98 6.83 7.93
CA ALA A 23 -37.45 6.28 9.18
C ALA A 23 -36.36 5.21 8.92
N SER A 24 -36.59 4.30 7.97
CA SER A 24 -35.60 3.29 7.56
C SER A 24 -34.32 3.93 7.02
N HIS A 25 -34.44 4.86 6.07
CA HIS A 25 -33.30 5.54 5.46
C HIS A 25 -32.50 6.36 6.49
N ALA A 26 -33.17 6.99 7.46
CA ALA A 26 -32.49 7.71 8.54
C ALA A 26 -31.64 6.77 9.41
N GLY A 27 -32.15 5.57 9.70
CA GLY A 27 -31.40 4.53 10.42
C GLY A 27 -30.19 4.03 9.64
N GLU A 28 -30.37 3.69 8.36
CA GLU A 28 -29.28 3.23 7.48
C GLU A 28 -28.19 4.29 7.32
N LYS A 29 -28.58 5.56 7.11
CA LYS A 29 -27.64 6.67 7.00
C LYS A 29 -26.78 6.80 8.25
N LYS A 30 -27.39 6.73 9.43
CA LYS A 30 -26.65 6.78 10.71
C LYS A 30 -25.67 5.62 10.83
N GLY A 31 -26.09 4.40 10.46
CA GLY A 31 -25.19 3.23 10.46
C GLY A 31 -24.01 3.39 9.51
N LEU A 32 -24.24 3.90 8.30
CA LEU A 32 -23.17 4.17 7.33
C LEU A 32 -22.20 5.27 7.82
N GLU A 33 -22.71 6.33 8.46
CA GLU A 33 -21.87 7.38 9.05
C GLU A 33 -20.97 6.83 10.17
N GLU A 34 -21.48 5.93 11.01
CA GLU A 34 -20.70 5.26 12.06
C GLU A 34 -19.60 4.35 11.47
N GLU A 35 -19.93 3.53 10.47
CA GLU A 35 -18.95 2.66 9.80
C GLU A 35 -17.89 3.46 9.04
N LEU A 36 -18.27 4.57 8.40
CA LEU A 36 -17.34 5.46 7.73
C LEU A 36 -16.36 6.09 8.73
N GLY A 37 -16.83 6.49 9.92
CA GLY A 37 -15.96 6.99 10.99
C GLY A 37 -14.96 5.94 11.48
N LYS A 38 -15.40 4.69 11.66
CA LYS A 38 -14.50 3.58 12.03
C LYS A 38 -13.45 3.33 10.95
N LEU A 39 -13.87 3.34 9.68
CA LEU A 39 -12.96 3.14 8.55
C LEU A 39 -11.93 4.26 8.45
N GLN A 40 -12.33 5.51 8.64
CA GLN A 40 -11.42 6.66 8.66
C GLN A 40 -10.38 6.55 9.78
N LEU A 41 -10.79 6.10 10.97
CA LEU A 41 -9.86 5.84 12.07
C LEU A 41 -8.89 4.70 11.73
N ALA A 42 -9.38 3.63 11.11
CA ALA A 42 -8.54 2.50 10.69
C ALA A 42 -7.57 2.84 9.55
N MET A 43 -7.92 3.82 8.70
CA MET A 43 -7.08 4.34 7.61
C MET A 43 -6.25 5.57 8.02
N ALA A 44 -6.29 5.98 9.30
CA ALA A 44 -5.48 7.08 9.77
C ALA A 44 -3.99 6.73 9.61
N PRO A 45 -3.15 7.68 9.14
CA PRO A 45 -1.73 7.42 8.97
C PRO A 45 -1.07 7.01 10.28
N ALA A 46 -0.18 6.02 10.23
CA ALA A 46 0.61 5.63 11.39
C ALA A 46 1.76 6.62 11.65
N GLU A 47 2.23 6.71 12.89
CA GLU A 47 3.45 7.46 13.19
C GLU A 47 4.64 6.84 12.43
N GLY A 48 5.39 7.69 11.73
CA GLY A 48 6.50 7.25 10.87
C GLY A 48 6.07 6.68 9.51
N GLU A 49 4.79 6.73 9.16
CA GLU A 49 4.33 6.32 7.83
C GLU A 49 5.00 7.19 6.74
N PRO A 50 5.73 6.58 5.78
CA PRO A 50 6.36 7.33 4.71
C PRO A 50 5.34 8.08 3.85
N GLU A 51 5.63 9.33 3.50
CA GLU A 51 4.74 10.10 2.62
C GLU A 51 4.48 9.40 1.27
N SER A 52 5.44 8.60 0.79
CA SER A 52 5.30 7.86 -0.47
C SER A 52 4.34 6.66 -0.44
N VAL A 53 3.80 6.30 0.73
CA VAL A 53 2.71 5.31 0.86
C VAL A 53 1.38 5.95 1.27
N ARG A 54 1.35 7.27 1.51
CA ARG A 54 0.14 8.00 1.85
C ARG A 54 -0.80 8.02 0.63
N GLY A 55 -2.08 7.74 0.87
CA GLY A 55 -3.12 7.78 -0.17
C GLY A 55 -3.24 6.51 -1.03
N LEU A 56 -2.47 5.46 -0.73
CA LEU A 56 -2.71 4.13 -1.31
C LEU A 56 -4.00 3.57 -0.73
N SER A 57 -4.97 3.27 -1.59
CA SER A 57 -6.31 2.82 -1.18
C SER A 57 -6.56 1.33 -1.46
N THR A 58 -5.62 0.67 -2.14
CA THR A 58 -5.75 -0.74 -2.52
C THR A 58 -4.48 -1.51 -2.23
N ARG A 59 -4.62 -2.82 -1.95
CA ARG A 59 -3.49 -3.74 -1.82
C ARG A 59 -2.61 -3.76 -3.07
N ALA A 60 -3.20 -3.65 -4.25
CA ALA A 60 -2.45 -3.65 -5.51
C ALA A 60 -1.48 -2.46 -5.60
N GLN A 61 -1.94 -1.25 -5.29
CA GLN A 61 -1.10 -0.05 -5.26
C GLN A 61 0.03 -0.15 -4.23
N LEU A 62 -0.23 -0.74 -3.06
CA LEU A 62 0.80 -1.00 -2.06
C LEU A 62 1.87 -1.97 -2.56
N ILE A 63 1.47 -3.10 -3.17
CA ILE A 63 2.41 -4.07 -3.73
C ILE A 63 3.24 -3.46 -4.85
N GLU A 64 2.62 -2.69 -5.74
CA GLU A 64 3.32 -1.97 -6.80
C GLU A 64 4.38 -1.00 -6.22
N ARG A 65 4.00 -0.23 -5.19
CA ARG A 65 4.93 0.69 -4.54
C ARG A 65 6.11 -0.03 -3.88
N ILE A 66 5.87 -1.16 -3.21
CA ILE A 66 6.91 -2.00 -2.62
C ILE A 66 7.86 -2.53 -3.71
N GLN A 67 7.33 -3.00 -4.84
CA GLN A 67 8.17 -3.48 -5.95
C GLN A 67 9.05 -2.37 -6.52
N GLN A 68 8.50 -1.18 -6.77
CA GLN A 68 9.27 -0.03 -7.27
C GLN A 68 10.39 0.38 -6.30
N LEU A 69 10.09 0.43 -5.00
CA LEU A 69 11.07 0.74 -3.97
C LEU A 69 12.16 -0.33 -3.89
N GLY A 70 11.77 -1.61 -3.93
CA GLY A 70 12.70 -2.74 -3.93
C GLY A 70 13.65 -2.72 -5.14
N GLU A 71 13.11 -2.51 -6.34
CA GLU A 71 13.92 -2.37 -7.55
C GLU A 71 14.89 -1.17 -7.49
N GLY A 72 14.43 -0.04 -6.97
CA GLY A 72 15.25 1.16 -6.83
C GLY A 72 16.44 0.94 -5.89
N VAL A 73 16.19 0.34 -4.72
CA VAL A 73 17.23 0.00 -3.74
C VAL A 73 18.22 -1.01 -4.33
N PHE A 74 17.72 -2.05 -5.01
CA PHE A 74 18.58 -3.07 -5.61
C PHE A 74 19.50 -2.48 -6.69
N LYS A 75 18.95 -1.66 -7.59
CA LYS A 75 19.75 -0.98 -8.65
C LYS A 75 20.78 -0.03 -8.05
N ALA A 76 20.42 0.74 -7.01
CA ALA A 76 21.35 1.65 -6.35
C ALA A 76 22.50 0.92 -5.66
N ALA A 77 22.21 -0.21 -5.01
CA ALA A 77 23.21 -1.04 -4.36
C ALA A 77 24.14 -1.73 -5.37
N GLN A 78 23.58 -2.26 -6.47
CA GLN A 78 24.37 -2.83 -7.57
C GLN A 78 25.33 -1.79 -8.17
N HIS A 79 24.82 -0.61 -8.50
CA HIS A 79 25.64 0.48 -9.04
C HIS A 79 26.74 0.90 -8.06
N SER A 80 26.41 1.01 -6.76
CA SER A 80 27.39 1.38 -5.73
C SER A 80 28.51 0.35 -5.61
N TRP A 81 28.17 -0.95 -5.69
CA TRP A 81 29.14 -2.04 -5.72
C TRP A 81 30.06 -1.98 -6.93
N GLU A 82 29.50 -1.85 -8.14
CA GLU A 82 30.26 -1.78 -9.40
C GLU A 82 31.20 -0.57 -9.40
N ASN A 83 30.71 0.58 -8.93
CA ASN A 83 31.49 1.80 -8.81
C ASN A 83 32.63 1.66 -7.79
N ALA A 84 32.39 1.06 -6.62
CA ALA A 84 33.42 0.80 -5.63
C ALA A 84 34.51 -0.14 -6.17
N LEU A 85 34.12 -1.20 -6.88
CA LEU A 85 35.06 -2.11 -7.55
C LEU A 85 35.92 -1.38 -8.60
N ALA A 86 35.31 -0.49 -9.38
CA ALA A 86 36.04 0.34 -10.35
C ALA A 86 37.04 1.28 -9.66
N GLN A 87 36.63 1.94 -8.57
CA GLN A 87 37.49 2.81 -7.77
C GLN A 87 38.71 2.06 -7.22
N VAL A 88 38.53 0.84 -6.69
CA VAL A 88 39.63 0.01 -6.18
C VAL A 88 40.62 -0.34 -7.29
N LYS A 89 40.15 -0.68 -8.49
CA LYS A 89 41.02 -0.97 -9.64
C LYS A 89 41.83 0.26 -10.06
N ILE A 90 41.20 1.44 -10.08
CA ILE A 90 41.86 2.70 -10.43
C ILE A 90 42.91 3.09 -9.39
N ALA A 91 42.60 2.94 -8.10
CA ALA A 91 43.49 3.30 -7.00
C ALA A 91 44.73 2.40 -6.90
N ASN A 92 44.72 1.22 -7.53
CA ASN A 92 45.80 0.23 -7.47
C ASN A 92 46.32 -0.10 -8.88
N PRO A 93 46.97 0.86 -9.57
CA PRO A 93 47.49 0.64 -10.91
C PRO A 93 48.59 -0.43 -10.90
N GLY A 94 48.52 -1.38 -11.83
CA GLY A 94 49.51 -2.45 -11.97
C GLY A 94 49.23 -3.72 -11.14
N MET A 95 48.15 -3.75 -10.34
CA MET A 95 47.66 -4.97 -9.72
C MET A 95 46.46 -5.53 -10.49
N GLU A 96 46.49 -6.83 -10.81
CA GLU A 96 45.33 -7.54 -11.32
C GLU A 96 44.54 -8.16 -10.16
N PHE A 97 43.28 -7.73 -10.00
CA PHE A 97 42.36 -8.34 -9.04
C PHE A 97 41.54 -9.43 -9.72
N SER A 98 41.55 -10.64 -9.16
CA SER A 98 40.47 -11.59 -9.45
C SER A 98 39.16 -11.02 -8.92
N THR A 99 38.13 -11.06 -9.75
CA THR A 99 36.75 -10.68 -9.35
C THR A 99 35.82 -11.88 -9.31
N GLU A 100 36.37 -13.07 -9.47
CA GLU A 100 35.62 -14.32 -9.46
C GLU A 100 34.94 -14.53 -8.10
N GLY A 101 33.66 -14.89 -8.15
CA GLY A 101 32.85 -15.14 -6.96
C GLY A 101 32.43 -13.86 -6.19
N MET A 102 32.97 -12.68 -6.51
CA MET A 102 32.59 -11.42 -5.88
C MET A 102 31.18 -10.95 -6.28
N GLY A 103 30.56 -10.14 -5.44
CA GLY A 103 29.28 -9.51 -5.74
C GLY A 103 28.69 -8.80 -4.54
N MET A 104 27.75 -7.90 -4.79
CA MET A 104 27.05 -7.10 -3.77
C MET A 104 26.49 -7.93 -2.60
N LEU A 105 26.01 -9.14 -2.90
CA LEU A 105 25.40 -10.03 -1.92
C LEU A 105 26.40 -11.03 -1.32
N ARG A 106 27.71 -10.89 -1.55
CA ARG A 106 28.69 -11.86 -1.05
C ARG A 106 29.27 -11.42 0.29
N LYS A 107 29.70 -12.38 1.10
CA LYS A 107 30.41 -12.12 2.37
C LYS A 107 31.79 -12.79 2.34
N VAL A 108 32.75 -12.19 3.04
CA VAL A 108 34.04 -12.82 3.32
C VAL A 108 33.98 -13.50 4.70
N VAL A 109 34.24 -14.80 4.75
CA VAL A 109 34.35 -15.60 5.97
C VAL A 109 35.67 -16.37 5.88
N ASP A 110 36.54 -16.19 6.87
CA ASP A 110 37.87 -16.84 6.92
C ASP A 110 38.68 -16.71 5.62
N GLY A 111 38.60 -15.53 4.98
CA GLY A 111 39.30 -15.22 3.73
C GLY A 111 38.66 -15.79 2.46
N GLN A 112 37.53 -16.50 2.57
CA GLN A 112 36.79 -17.03 1.43
C GLN A 112 35.52 -16.23 1.15
N ILE A 113 35.19 -16.08 -0.13
CA ILE A 113 33.95 -15.44 -0.57
C ILE A 113 32.85 -16.49 -0.59
N VAL A 114 31.79 -16.28 0.20
CA VAL A 114 30.68 -17.22 0.36
C VAL A 114 29.33 -16.57 0.05
N ILE A 115 28.33 -17.42 -0.24
CA ILE A 115 26.92 -17.02 -0.20
C ILE A 115 26.49 -17.14 1.27
N PRO A 116 26.08 -16.05 1.92
CA PRO A 116 25.53 -16.14 3.27
C PRO A 116 24.18 -16.85 3.26
N ASP A 117 23.92 -17.65 4.29
CA ASP A 117 22.65 -18.37 4.45
C ASP A 117 21.46 -17.41 4.73
N GLN A 118 21.76 -16.19 5.22
CA GLN A 118 20.79 -15.15 5.57
C GLN A 118 21.35 -13.75 5.30
N TYR A 119 20.46 -12.82 4.92
CA TYR A 119 20.71 -11.37 4.83
C TYR A 119 19.85 -10.61 5.83
#